data_AF-A0A3B9IMM3-F1
#
_entry.id   AF-A0A3B9IMM3-F1
#
_cell.length_a   1.000
_cell.length_b   1.000
_cell.length_c   1.000
_cell.angle_alpha   90.00
_cell.angle_beta   90.00
_cell.angle_gamma   90.00
#
_symmetry.space_group_name_H-M   'P 1'
#
loop_
_entity.id
_entity.type
_entity.pdbx_description
1 polymer ?
#
loop_
_entity_poly.entity_id
_entity_poly.type
_entity_poly.pdbx_seq_one_letter_code
_entity_poly.pdbx_strand_id
1 'polypeptide(L)' 'FNGRDGEWAAELVAVGKRGAAARLVAQHRLPAPERRLELVMAPVKRGPVEFAVEKATELGVTAIRFAVT' A
#
# COMPACT_ATOMS: atom_id res chain seq x y z
N PHE A 1 9.62 2.16 1.12
CA PHE A 1 8.95 1.12 0.34
C PHE A 1 7.95 1.77 -0.61
N ASN A 2 7.79 1.27 -1.83
CA ASN A 2 6.82 1.78 -2.80
C ASN A 2 6.02 0.67 -3.52
N GLY A 3 6.03 -0.56 -3.00
CA GLY A 3 5.38 -1.71 -3.64
C GLY A 3 6.18 -2.41 -4.74
N ARG A 4 7.31 -1.86 -5.20
CA ARG A 4 7.99 -2.35 -6.42
C ARG A 4 9.50 -2.49 -6.30
N ASP A 5 10.15 -1.53 -5.65
CA ASP A 5 11.61 -1.42 -5.61
C ASP A 5 12.19 -1.89 -4.27
N GLY A 6 11.36 -2.48 -3.41
CA GLY A 6 11.76 -2.98 -2.10
C GLY A 6 11.75 -1.90 -1.02
N GLU A 7 12.47 -2.16 0.07
CA GLU A 7 12.59 -1.27 1.23
C GLU A 7 13.91 -0.52 1.20
N TRP A 8 13.84 0.79 1.38
CA TRP A 8 14.98 1.70 1.30
C TRP A 8 15.04 2.59 2.54
N ALA A 9 16.24 2.76 3.08
CA ALA A 9 16.58 3.87 3.94
C ALA A 9 16.80 5.13 3.11
N ALA A 10 16.28 6.25 3.59
CA ALA A 10 16.42 7.53 2.95
C ALA A 10 16.57 8.64 4.00
N GLU A 11 17.32 9.68 3.65
CA GLU A 11 17.45 10.89 4.45
C GLU A 11 16.53 11.97 3.88
N LEU A 12 15.71 12.60 4.73
CA LEU A 12 14.94 13.78 4.33
C LEU A 12 15.88 14.96 4.07
N VAL A 13 15.84 15.50 2.86
CA VAL A 13 16.68 16.64 2.44
C VAL A 13 15.89 17.94 2.31
N ALA A 14 14.56 17.85 2.19
CA ALA A 14 13.67 19.00 2.21
C ALA A 14 12.28 18.59 2.71
N VAL A 15 11.64 19.47 3.48
CA VAL A 15 10.25 19.32 3.93
C VAL A 15 9.56 20.67 3.78
N GLY A 16 8.40 20.69 3.14
CA GLY A 16 7.61 21.88 2.92
C GLY A 16 6.11 21.62 2.97
N LYS A 17 5.31 22.68 2.89
CA LYS A 17 3.85 22.62 3.05
C LYS A 17 3.14 21.67 2.06
N ARG A 18 3.70 21.47 0.87
CA ARG A 18 3.09 20.67 -0.21
C ARG A 18 3.86 19.38 -0.54
N GLY A 19 4.87 19.03 0.25
CA GLY A 19 5.64 17.82 0.00
C GLY A 19 7.00 17.81 0.69
N ALA A 20 7.70 16.70 0.52
CA ALA A 20 9.04 16.47 1.02
C ALA A 20 9.89 15.77 -0.05
N ALA A 21 11.20 15.92 0.05
CA ALA A 21 12.17 15.21 -0.76
C ALA A 21 13.11 14.43 0.15
N ALA A 22 13.49 13.23 -0.29
CA ALA A 22 14.42 12.37 0.40
C ALA A 22 15.49 11.86 -0.56
N ARG A 23 16.73 11.75 -0.07
CA ARG A 23 17.84 11.11 -0.76
C ARG A 23 17.93 9.65 -0.30
N LEU A 24 17.86 8.71 -1.24
CA LEU A 24 18.03 7.30 -0.93
C LEU A 24 19.48 7.02 -0.48
N VAL A 25 19.64 6.21 0.57
CA VAL A 25 20.95 5.91 1.18
C VAL A 25 21.32 4.44 1.00
N ALA A 26 20.42 3.53 1.35
CA ALA A 26 20.68 2.09 1.29
C ALA A 26 19.39 1.30 1.05
N GLN A 27 19.48 0.18 0.32
CA GLN A 27 18.38 -0.76 0.17
C GLN A 27 18.46 -1.81 1.28
N HIS A 28 17.44 -1.87 2.14
CA HIS A 28 17.37 -2.81 3.26
C HIS A 28 16.73 -4.15 2.87
N ARG A 29 15.80 -4.13 1.90
CA ARG A 29 15.14 -5.33 1.41
C ARG A 29 14.90 -5.24 -0.09
N LEU A 30 15.26 -6.30 -0.80
CA LEU A 30 14.88 -6.48 -2.20
C LEU A 30 13.35 -6.68 -2.32
N PRO A 31 12.75 -6.36 -3.48
CA PRO A 31 11.38 -6.78 -3.76
C PRO A 31 11.25 -8.29 -3.61
N ALA A 32 10.19 -8.73 -2.94
CA ALA A 32 9.87 -10.14 -2.79
C ALA A 32 8.53 -10.44 -3.49
N PRO A 33 8.38 -11.63 -4.10
CA PRO A 33 7.09 -12.03 -4.67
C PRO A 33 6.05 -12.21 -3.56
N GLU A 34 4.88 -11.62 -3.74
CA GLU A 34 3.74 -11.77 -2.83
C GLU A 34 2.75 -12.81 -3.38
N ARG A 35 2.11 -13.56 -2.48
CA ARG A 35 1.04 -14.49 -2.87
C ARG A 35 -0.19 -13.69 -3.31
N ARG A 36 -0.66 -13.91 -4.54
CA ARG A 36 -1.87 -13.25 -5.03
C ARG A 36 -3.09 -13.71 -4.23
N LEU A 37 -3.71 -12.76 -3.54
CA LEU A 37 -4.99 -12.90 -2.84
C LEU A 37 -5.88 -11.71 -3.20
N GLU A 38 -7.08 -11.97 -3.71
CA GLU A 38 -7.98 -10.93 -4.19
C GLU A 38 -9.32 -10.99 -3.46
N LEU A 39 -9.75 -9.85 -2.92
CA LEU A 39 -11.06 -9.67 -2.31
C LEU A 39 -12.02 -9.05 -3.33
N VAL A 40 -13.11 -9.75 -3.60
CA VAL A 40 -14.22 -9.25 -4.43
C VAL A 40 -15.40 -8.96 -3.53
N MET A 41 -15.89 -7.72 -3.53
CA MET A 41 -16.97 -7.32 -2.65
C MET A 41 -17.98 -6.40 -3.35
N ALA A 42 -19.22 -6.42 -2.89
CA ALA A 42 -20.23 -5.46 -3.34
C ALA A 42 -19.91 -4.06 -2.81
N PRO A 43 -20.25 -2.98 -3.55
CA PRO A 43 -20.21 -1.64 -3.02
C PRO A 43 -21.28 -1.47 -1.93
N VAL A 44 -20.83 -1.23 -0.70
CA VAL A 44 -21.69 -0.99 0.48
C VAL A 44 -21.50 0.44 1.00
N LYS A 45 -22.12 0.78 2.13
CA LYS A 45 -21.94 2.10 2.77
C LYS A 45 -20.46 2.36 3.08
N ARG A 46 -20.07 3.64 3.10
CA ARG A 46 -18.69 4.11 3.29
C ARG A 46 -17.96 3.47 4.47
N GLY A 47 -18.55 3.50 5.68
CA GLY A 47 -17.89 2.97 6.89
C GLY A 47 -17.49 1.49 6.77
N PRO A 48 -18.42 0.59 6.39
CA PRO A 48 -18.08 -0.80 6.11
C PRO A 48 -17.04 -1.00 5.00
N VAL A 49 -17.01 -0.15 3.96
CA VAL A 49 -15.97 -0.19 2.93
C VAL A 49 -14.59 0.17 3.52
N GLU A 50 -14.51 1.24 4.31
CA GLU A 50 -13.25 1.66 4.96
C GLU A 50 -12.71 0.54 5.87
N PHE A 51 -13.58 -0.06 6.68
CA PHE A 51 -13.22 -1.20 7.53
C PHE A 51 -12.74 -2.40 6.70
N ALA A 52 -13.46 -2.77 5.64
CA ALA A 52 -13.09 -3.89 4.79
C ALA A 52 -11.74 -3.67 4.09
N VAL A 53 -11.49 -2.47 3.58
CA VAL A 53 -10.21 -2.11 2.94
C VAL A 53 -9.05 -2.15 3.93
N GLU A 54 -9.23 -1.62 5.14
CA GLU A 54 -8.24 -1.68 6.21
C GLU A 54 -7.91 -3.13 6.57
N LYS A 55 -8.91 -3.94 6.91
CA LYS A 55 -8.69 -5.34 7.30
C LYS A 55 -8.14 -6.18 6.15
N ALA A 56 -8.59 -5.98 4.92
CA ALA A 56 -8.04 -6.67 3.76
C ALA A 56 -6.54 -6.39 3.60
N THR A 57 -6.13 -5.12 3.76
CA THR A 57 -4.72 -4.72 3.67
C THR A 57 -3.89 -5.35 4.79
N GLU A 58 -4.36 -5.30 6.04
CA GLU A 58 -3.68 -5.91 7.20
C GLU A 58 -3.52 -7.44 7.08
N LEU A 59 -4.50 -8.10 6.46
CA LEU A 59 -4.52 -9.55 6.26
C LEU A 59 -3.78 -10.01 4.99
N GLY A 60 -3.14 -9.10 4.25
CA GLY A 60 -2.32 -9.44 3.09
C GLY A 60 -3.11 -9.64 1.80
N VAL A 61 -4.29 -9.04 1.65
CA VAL A 61 -4.98 -8.98 0.36
C VAL A 61 -4.19 -8.09 -0.60
N THR A 62 -3.87 -8.63 -1.78
CA THR A 62 -3.06 -7.96 -2.82
C THR A 62 -3.90 -7.13 -3.80
N ALA A 63 -5.21 -7.36 -3.88
CA ALA A 63 -6.13 -6.61 -4.72
C ALA A 63 -7.55 -6.59 -4.15
N ILE A 64 -8.21 -5.43 -4.20
CA ILE A 64 -9.61 -5.26 -3.81
C ILE A 64 -10.40 -4.80 -5.03
N ARG A 65 -11.43 -5.56 -5.39
CA ARG A 65 -12.31 -5.25 -6.53
C ARG A 65 -13.76 -5.11 -6.08
N PHE A 66 -14.38 -4.01 -6.47
CA PHE A 66 -15.83 -3.85 -6.35
C PHE A 66 -16.53 -4.50 -7.53
N ALA A 67 -17.57 -5.28 -7.27
CA ALA A 67 -18.41 -5.89 -8.28
C ALA A 67 -19.87 -5.44 -8.11
N VAL A 68 -20.54 -5.16 -9.23
CA VAL A 68 -21.98 -4.94 -9.30
C VAL A 68 -22.53 -6.04 -10.20
N THR A 69 -23.41 -6.88 -9.63
CA THR A 69 -24.16 -7.93 -10.34
C THR A 69 -25.49 -7.39 -10.84
#